data_AF-A0A453RTK9-F1
#
_entry.id   AF-A0A453RTK9-F1
#
_cell.length_a   1.000
_cell.length_b   1.000
_cell.length_c   1.000
_cell.angle_alpha   90.00
_cell.angle_beta   90.00
_cell.angle_gamma   90.00
#
_symmetry.space_group_name_H-M   'P 1'
#
loop_
_entity.id
_entity.type
_entity.pdbx_description
1 polymer ?
#
loop_
_entity_poly.entity_id
_entity_poly.type
_entity_poly.pdbx_seq_one_letter_code
_entity_poly.pdbx_strand_id
1 'polypeptide(L)'
;CFPCCVCGVVVFNTNIIVLLCQHELHDRMRPWISKKIIEFLGEEESTLVEYIVSCTKDHVHAAKMLELLQSILDVEAEMFVLKMWRMLIFEIKKVEAGLSVRGKA
;
A
#
# COMPACT_ATOMS: atom_id res chain seq x y z
N CYS A 1 13.62 17.41 11.43
CA CYS A 1 12.25 17.33 11.99
C CYS A 1 11.34 16.57 11.04
N PHE A 2 11.50 15.25 10.91
CA PHE A 2 10.47 14.35 10.37
C PHE A 2 9.75 13.79 11.60
N PRO A 3 8.59 14.34 12.00
CA PRO A 3 8.04 14.07 13.31
C PRO A 3 7.37 12.69 13.32
N CYS A 4 7.99 11.74 14.02
CA CYS A 4 7.47 10.65 14.87
C CYS A 4 6.26 9.77 14.46
N CYS A 5 5.45 10.09 13.46
CA CYS A 5 4.23 9.34 13.16
C CYS A 5 4.45 8.24 12.11
N VAL A 6 5.32 8.47 11.11
CA VAL A 6 5.56 7.48 10.04
C VAL A 6 6.37 6.28 10.54
N CYS A 7 7.38 6.48 11.40
CA CYS A 7 8.12 5.37 12.02
C CYS A 7 7.26 4.48 12.92
N GLY A 8 6.26 5.03 13.62
CA GLY A 8 5.36 4.22 14.46
C GLY A 8 4.41 3.33 13.64
N VAL A 9 4.02 3.79 12.45
CA VAL A 9 3.07 3.06 11.59
C VAL A 9 3.75 1.93 10.81
N VAL A 10 5.03 2.08 10.45
CA VAL A 10 5.82 1.07 9.72
C VAL A 10 6.38 -0.02 10.64
N VAL A 11 6.51 0.25 11.95
CA VAL A 11 7.07 -0.71 12.93
C VAL A 11 6.01 -1.65 13.55
N PHE A 12 4.72 -1.46 13.26
CA PHE A 12 3.70 -2.33 13.85
C PHE A 12 3.43 -3.62 13.06
N ASN A 13 4.03 -4.68 13.59
CA ASN A 13 3.58 -6.07 13.58
C ASN A 13 3.81 -6.90 12.31
N THR A 14 4.70 -7.89 12.44
CA THR A 14 4.79 -9.12 11.64
C THR A 14 3.44 -9.79 11.35
N ASN A 15 2.39 -9.53 12.14
CA ASN A 15 1.02 -10.01 11.89
C ASN A 15 0.37 -9.42 10.62
N ILE A 16 0.56 -8.13 10.34
CA ILE A 16 -0.07 -7.48 9.16
C ILE A 16 0.41 -8.14 7.86
N ILE A 17 1.69 -8.48 7.83
CA ILE A 17 2.37 -9.13 6.71
C ILE A 17 1.77 -10.52 6.43
N VAL A 18 1.59 -11.34 7.48
CA VAL A 18 1.03 -12.70 7.33
C VAL A 18 -0.40 -12.63 6.79
N LEU A 19 -1.23 -11.72 7.30
CA LEU A 19 -2.60 -11.52 6.85
C LEU A 19 -2.68 -11.05 5.38
N LEU A 20 -1.79 -10.14 4.98
CA LEU A 20 -1.67 -9.65 3.60
C LEU A 20 -1.38 -10.75 2.59
N CYS A 21 -0.48 -11.67 2.92
CA CYS A 21 -0.17 -12.84 2.10
C CYS A 21 -1.29 -13.87 2.08
N GLN A 22 -1.97 -14.11 3.21
CA GLN A 22 -3.02 -15.14 3.31
C GLN A 22 -4.31 -14.77 2.56
N HIS A 23 -4.61 -13.48 2.39
CA HIS A 23 -5.88 -13.00 1.83
C HIS A 23 -5.77 -12.35 0.45
N GLU A 24 -4.62 -12.45 -0.22
CA GLU A 24 -4.39 -11.85 -1.55
C GLU A 24 -4.78 -10.36 -1.63
N LEU A 25 -4.61 -9.62 -0.52
CA LEU A 25 -5.00 -8.21 -0.43
C LEU A 25 -4.24 -7.33 -1.44
N HIS A 26 -3.06 -7.78 -1.87
CA HIS A 26 -2.25 -7.14 -2.91
C HIS A 26 -3.00 -7.03 -4.25
N ASP A 27 -3.78 -8.05 -4.64
CA ASP A 27 -4.55 -8.03 -5.90
C ASP A 27 -5.72 -7.05 -5.83
N ARG A 28 -6.30 -6.86 -4.64
CA ARG A 28 -7.35 -5.84 -4.42
C ARG A 28 -6.81 -4.42 -4.48
N MET A 29 -5.54 -4.24 -4.13
CA MET A 29 -4.89 -2.93 -4.17
C MET A 29 -4.47 -2.52 -5.57
N ARG A 30 -4.17 -3.47 -6.46
CA ARG A 30 -3.75 -3.20 -7.85
C ARG A 30 -4.63 -2.16 -8.57
N PRO A 31 -5.97 -2.27 -8.63
CA PRO A 31 -6.81 -1.25 -9.27
C PRO A 31 -6.78 0.11 -8.57
N TRP A 32 -6.62 0.14 -7.24
CA TRP A 32 -6.49 1.39 -6.50
C TRP A 32 -5.14 2.08 -6.79
N ILE A 33 -4.06 1.30 -6.85
CA ILE A 33 -2.72 1.79 -7.18
C ILE A 33 -2.70 2.32 -8.62
N SER A 34 -3.20 1.57 -9.61
CA SER A 34 -3.30 2.04 -11.01
C SER A 34 -4.03 3.37 -11.11
N LYS A 35 -5.20 3.49 -10.47
CA LYS A 35 -5.96 4.73 -10.50
C LYS A 35 -5.19 5.89 -9.89
N LYS A 36 -4.44 5.65 -8.82
CA LYS A 36 -3.62 6.67 -8.18
C LYS A 36 -2.44 7.11 -9.05
N ILE A 37 -1.75 6.16 -9.68
CA ILE A 37 -0.65 6.45 -10.61
C ILE A 37 -1.15 7.34 -11.76
N ILE A 38 -2.31 7.03 -12.35
CA ILE A 38 -2.93 7.87 -13.40
C ILE A 38 -3.29 9.26 -12.87
N GLU A 39 -3.83 9.37 -11.65
CA GLU A 39 -4.16 10.67 -11.06
C GLU A 39 -2.93 11.55 -10.81
N PHE A 40 -1.77 10.96 -10.52
CA PHE A 40 -0.54 11.70 -10.26
C PHE A 40 0.26 12.02 -11.53
N LEU A 41 0.45 11.03 -12.40
CA LEU A 41 1.28 11.15 -13.61
C LEU A 41 0.48 11.62 -14.83
N GLY A 42 -0.85 11.52 -14.79
CA GLY A 42 -1.72 11.76 -15.94
C GLY A 42 -1.78 10.59 -16.94
N GLU A 43 -0.98 9.54 -16.71
CA GLU A 43 -0.89 8.36 -17.56
C GLU A 43 -0.78 7.07 -16.75
N GLU A 44 -1.11 5.94 -17.38
CA GLU A 44 -1.01 4.63 -16.74
C GLU A 44 0.39 4.05 -16.92
N GLU A 45 1.16 4.03 -15.83
CA GLU A 45 2.47 3.36 -15.77
C GLU A 45 2.35 1.99 -15.12
N SER A 46 2.06 0.97 -15.92
CA SER A 46 1.87 -0.41 -15.44
C SER A 46 3.12 -0.96 -14.74
N THR A 47 4.31 -0.54 -15.17
CA THR A 47 5.59 -0.95 -14.57
C THR A 47 5.72 -0.47 -13.12
N LEU A 48 5.34 0.78 -12.86
CA LEU A 48 5.34 1.36 -11.52
C LEU A 48 4.27 0.70 -10.63
N VAL A 49 3.09 0.43 -11.19
CA VAL A 49 2.02 -0.29 -10.49
C VAL A 49 2.49 -1.67 -10.06
N GLU A 50 3.07 -2.45 -10.98
CA GLU A 50 3.59 -3.79 -10.70
C GLU A 50 4.73 -3.75 -9.68
N TYR A 51 5.60 -2.75 -9.76
CA TYR A 51 6.66 -2.54 -8.77
C TYR A 51 6.10 -2.31 -7.37
N ILE A 52 5.11 -1.41 -7.23
CA ILE A 52 4.47 -1.13 -5.93
C ILE A 52 3.79 -2.39 -5.38
N VAL A 53 3.04 -3.11 -6.21
CA VAL A 53 2.38 -4.37 -5.82
C VAL A 53 3.40 -5.44 -5.40
N SER A 54 4.49 -5.60 -6.15
CA SER A 54 5.57 -6.54 -5.85
C SER A 54 6.26 -6.19 -4.54
N CYS A 55 6.54 -4.92 -4.27
CA CYS A 55 7.12 -4.52 -2.99
C CYS A 55 6.21 -4.80 -1.78
N THR A 56 4.89 -4.75 -2.00
CA THR A 56 3.91 -5.13 -0.96
C THR A 56 3.93 -6.64 -0.70
N LYS A 57 4.32 -7.45 -1.70
CA LYS A 57 4.55 -8.90 -1.60
C LYS A 57 5.90 -9.25 -0.96
N ASP A 58 6.97 -8.58 -1.39
CA ASP A 58 8.36 -8.93 -1.05
C ASP A 58 8.81 -8.40 0.32
N HIS A 59 7.89 -7.93 1.15
CA HIS A 59 8.19 -7.43 2.50
C HIS A 59 9.20 -6.29 2.50
N VAL A 60 9.25 -5.50 1.42
CA VAL A 60 10.17 -4.38 1.32
C VAL A 60 9.78 -3.37 2.39
N HIS A 61 10.74 -2.98 3.23
CA HIS A 61 10.53 -1.97 4.27
C HIS A 61 9.89 -0.73 3.64
N ALA A 62 8.75 -0.29 4.18
CA ALA A 62 8.00 0.85 3.65
C ALA A 62 8.85 2.14 3.52
N ALA A 63 9.95 2.24 4.27
CA ALA A 63 10.95 3.29 4.12
C ALA A 63 11.58 3.34 2.71
N LYS A 64 12.01 2.20 2.16
CA LYS A 64 12.57 2.15 0.79
C LYS A 64 11.53 2.51 -0.28
N MET A 65 10.29 2.07 -0.07
CA MET A 65 9.18 2.42 -0.96
C MET A 65 8.90 3.92 -0.93
N LEU A 66 8.88 4.51 0.27
CA LEU A 66 8.68 5.94 0.43
C LEU A 66 9.79 6.74 -0.26
N GLU A 67 11.06 6.36 -0.11
CA GLU A 67 12.18 7.03 -0.78
C GLU A 67 12.04 7.00 -2.31
N LEU A 68 11.70 5.84 -2.89
CA LEU A 68 11.51 5.71 -4.33
C LEU A 68 10.32 6.54 -4.83
N LEU A 69 9.19 6.46 -4.14
CA LEU A 69 8.02 7.25 -4.51
C LEU A 69 8.26 8.74 -4.29
N GLN A 70 9.02 9.15 -3.27
CA GLN A 70 9.43 10.55 -3.11
C GLN A 70 10.30 11.03 -4.26
N SER A 71 11.12 10.17 -4.87
CA SER A 71 11.90 10.59 -6.05
C SER A 71 11.03 10.85 -7.30
N ILE A 72 9.82 10.28 -7.37
CA ILE A 72 8.92 10.39 -8.53
C ILE A 72 7.78 11.39 -8.26
N LEU A 73 7.18 11.31 -7.08
CA LEU A 73 5.97 12.04 -6.65
C LEU A 73 6.27 13.12 -5.59
N ASP A 74 7.54 13.29 -5.18
CA ASP A 74 7.99 14.29 -4.22
C ASP A 74 7.15 14.32 -2.94
N VAL A 75 6.58 15.46 -2.57
CA VAL A 75 5.77 15.66 -1.35
C VAL A 75 4.46 14.84 -1.35
N GLU A 76 3.99 14.40 -2.52
CA GLU A 76 2.74 13.65 -2.65
C GLU A 76 2.91 12.17 -2.31
N ALA A 77 4.15 11.67 -2.38
CA ALA A 77 4.50 10.29 -2.04
C ALA A 77 4.12 9.92 -0.61
N GLU A 78 4.34 10.83 0.35
CA GLU A 78 4.04 10.58 1.76
C GLU A 78 2.53 10.41 1.97
N MET A 79 1.73 11.24 1.30
CA MET A 79 0.27 11.13 1.34
C MET A 79 -0.23 9.85 0.68
N PHE A 80 0.39 9.42 -0.41
CA PHE A 80 0.08 8.17 -1.08
C PHE A 80 0.37 6.95 -0.19
N VAL A 81 1.56 6.88 0.41
CA VAL A 81 1.96 5.78 1.32
C VAL A 81 1.04 5.73 2.55
N LEU A 82 0.74 6.87 3.16
CA LEU A 82 -0.20 6.93 4.30
C LEU A 82 -1.61 6.45 3.92
N LYS A 83 -2.10 6.82 2.74
CA LYS A 83 -3.44 6.42 2.27
C LYS A 83 -3.49 4.94 1.92
N MET A 84 -2.42 4.42 1.32
CA MET A 84 -2.23 3.00 1.04
C MET A 84 -2.26 2.20 2.35
N TRP A 85 -1.50 2.64 3.35
CA TRP A 85 -1.43 1.96 4.63
C TRP A 85 -2.75 1.98 5.41
N ARG A 86 -3.49 3.10 5.35
CA ARG A 86 -4.84 3.18 5.93
C ARG A 86 -5.81 2.20 5.26
N MET A 87 -5.75 2.05 3.93
CA MET A 87 -6.56 1.07 3.19
C MET A 87 -6.21 -0.36 3.59
N LEU A 88 -4.92 -0.67 3.74
CA LEU A 88 -4.44 -1.97 4.20
C LEU A 88 -4.98 -2.34 5.58
N ILE A 89 -4.83 -1.45 6.56
CA ILE A 89 -5.35 -1.65 7.91
C ILE A 89 -6.87 -1.84 7.88
N PHE A 90 -7.58 -1.07 7.06
CA PHE A 90 -9.02 -1.19 6.94
C PHE A 90 -9.45 -2.55 6.39
N GLU A 91 -8.79 -3.04 5.33
CA GLU A 91 -9.12 -4.35 4.77
C GLU A 91 -8.73 -5.50 5.71
N ILE A 92 -7.64 -5.37 6.47
CA ILE A 92 -7.27 -6.35 7.50
C ILE A 92 -8.34 -6.40 8.59
N LYS A 93 -8.75 -5.25 9.14
CA LYS A 93 -9.82 -5.20 10.16
C LYS A 93 -11.14 -5.78 9.66
N LYS A 94 -11.43 -5.59 8.38
CA LYS A 94 -12.63 -6.12 7.73
C LYS A 94 -12.56 -7.64 7.57
N VAL A 95 -11.38 -8.18 7.25
CA VAL A 95 -11.12 -9.63 7.25
C VAL A 95 -11.18 -10.21 8.67
N GLU A 96 -10.56 -9.57 9.67
CA GLU A 96 -10.62 -9.98 11.08
C GLU A 96 -12.05 -9.96 11.64
N ALA A 97 -12.87 -9.01 11.20
CA ALA A 97 -14.29 -8.96 11.54
C ALA A 97 -15.14 -10.05 10.84
N GLY A 98 -14.53 -10.94 10.07
CA GLY A 98 -15.22 -12.00 9.31
C GLY A 98 -16.01 -11.50 8.11
N LEU A 99 -15.93 -10.20 7.80
CA LEU A 99 -16.57 -9.57 6.66
C LEU A 99 -15.67 -9.72 5.43
N SER A 100 -15.37 -10.97 5.06
CA SER A 100 -14.76 -11.25 3.76
C SER A 100 -15.77 -10.87 2.68
N VAL A 101 -15.68 -9.63 2.19
CA VAL A 101 -16.42 -9.21 1.01
C VAL A 101 -15.89 -10.04 -0.14
N ARG A 102 -16.58 -11.14 -0.41
CA ARG A 102 -16.46 -11.92 -1.62
C ARG A 102 -17.03 -11.05 -2.75
N GLY A 103 -16.20 -10.14 -3.25
CA GLY A 103 -16.45 -9.43 -4.50
C GLY A 103 -16.25 -10.38 -5.67
N LYS A 104 -17.20 -11.30 -5.87
CA LYS A 104 -17.44 -11.96 -7.15
C LYS A 104 -18.96 -11.95 -7.37
N ALA A 105 -19.40 -10.96 -8.14
CA ALA A 105 -20.58 -11.03 -8.97
C ALA A 105 -20.19 -10.38 -10.30
#